data_AF-A0A7W1NWQ6-F1
#
_entry.id   AF-A0A7W1NWQ6-F1
#
_cell.length_a   1.000
_cell.length_b   1.000
_cell.length_c   1.000
_cell.angle_alpha   90.00
_cell.angle_beta   90.00
_cell.angle_gamma   90.00
#
_symmetry.space_group_name_H-M   'P 1'
#
loop_
_entity.id
_entity.type
_entity.pdbx_description
1 polymer ?
#
loop_
_entity_poly.entity_id
_entity_poly.type
_entity_poly.pdbx_seq_one_letter_code
_entity_poly.pdbx_strand_id
1 'polypeptide(L)'
;ALLSPKSANYLAEDTLAKLDIEYNVPTEILLEWAANNKPKGARILAAIAQSNTSPLPQLARQLIIQYGDDKQVRDWVTRPAAGFTIYGGRYSDQLKRELDIARGWLEDNDPAIQKWAEDKVSGFEERYNKAKQMDDEELI
;
A
#
# COMPACT_ATOMS: atom_id res chain seq x y z
N ALA A 1 -24.96 20.79 9.57
CA ALA A 1 -23.99 20.16 10.50
C ALA A 1 -22.66 20.07 9.76
N LEU A 2 -21.63 20.79 10.23
CA LEU A 2 -20.29 20.73 9.63
C LEU A 2 -19.66 19.39 10.01
N LEU A 3 -19.42 18.55 9.00
CA LEU A 3 -18.72 17.27 9.17
C LEU A 3 -17.31 17.53 9.71
N SER A 4 -16.89 16.74 10.69
CA SER A 4 -15.53 16.85 11.23
C SER A 4 -14.49 16.54 10.13
N PRO A 5 -13.26 17.07 10.22
CA PRO A 5 -12.21 16.81 9.22
C PRO A 5 -11.92 15.31 9.01
N LYS A 6 -12.12 14.48 10.04
CA LYS A 6 -11.99 13.02 9.93
C LYS A 6 -13.10 12.43 9.06
N SER A 7 -14.34 12.86 9.25
CA SER A 7 -15.51 12.36 8.52
C SER A 7 -15.45 12.67 7.02
N ALA A 8 -14.86 13.81 6.65
CA ALA A 8 -14.70 14.22 5.26
C ALA A 8 -13.66 13.37 4.49
N ASN A 9 -12.57 12.95 5.16
CA ASN A 9 -11.58 12.06 4.56
C ASN A 9 -12.15 10.66 4.29
N TYR A 10 -12.92 10.10 5.23
CA TYR A 10 -13.56 8.79 5.05
C TYR A 10 -14.51 8.74 3.84
N LEU A 11 -15.27 9.82 3.59
CA LEU A 11 -16.18 9.89 2.44
C LEU A 11 -15.44 10.03 1.11
N ALA A 12 -14.32 10.74 1.08
CA ALA A 12 -13.49 10.87 -0.12
C ALA A 12 -12.80 9.55 -0.48
N GLU A 13 -12.30 8.82 0.52
CA GLU A 13 -11.68 7.49 0.35
C GLU A 13 -12.69 6.46 -0.17
N ASP A 14 -13.91 6.40 0.38
CA ASP A 14 -14.95 5.46 -0.05
C ASP A 14 -15.50 5.77 -1.46
N THR A 15 -15.57 7.05 -1.83
CA THR A 15 -16.02 7.46 -3.18
C THR A 15 -14.96 7.16 -4.24
N LEU A 16 -13.68 7.38 -3.94
CA LEU A 16 -12.59 7.13 -4.90
C LEU A 16 -12.26 5.65 -5.05
N ALA A 17 -12.35 4.86 -3.97
CA ALA A 17 -12.23 3.40 -4.05
C ALA A 17 -13.34 2.79 -4.93
N LYS A 18 -14.58 3.31 -4.83
CA LYS A 18 -15.67 2.93 -5.74
C LYS A 18 -15.42 3.39 -7.18
N LEU A 19 -14.85 4.58 -7.38
CA LEU A 19 -14.53 5.08 -8.73
C LEU A 19 -13.45 4.25 -9.44
N ASP A 20 -12.44 3.79 -8.72
CA ASP A 20 -11.39 2.94 -9.30
C ASP A 20 -11.93 1.54 -9.70
N ILE A 21 -12.78 0.95 -8.85
CA ILE A 21 -13.30 -0.41 -9.05
C ILE A 21 -14.48 -0.46 -10.05
N GLU A 22 -15.37 0.52 -10.07
CA GLU A 22 -16.57 0.51 -10.95
C GLU A 22 -16.38 1.26 -12.26
N TYR A 23 -15.51 2.28 -12.33
CA TYR A 23 -15.48 3.21 -13.47
C TYR A 23 -14.19 3.14 -14.31
N ASN A 24 -13.22 2.31 -13.92
CA ASN A 24 -11.95 2.10 -14.64
C ASN A 24 -11.30 3.43 -15.07
N VAL A 25 -11.12 4.35 -14.10
CA VAL A 25 -10.56 5.67 -14.37
C VAL A 25 -9.08 5.50 -14.75
N PRO A 26 -8.62 6.04 -15.89
CA PRO A 26 -7.22 5.98 -16.29
C PRO A 26 -6.27 6.53 -15.22
N THR A 27 -5.14 5.85 -15.01
CA THR A 27 -4.14 6.22 -14.00
C THR A 27 -3.66 7.66 -14.18
N GLU A 28 -3.55 8.12 -15.42
CA GLU A 28 -3.09 9.47 -15.76
C GLU A 28 -4.03 10.55 -15.22
N ILE A 29 -5.35 10.32 -15.29
CA ILE A 29 -6.37 11.26 -14.79
C ILE A 29 -6.31 11.33 -13.26
N LEU A 30 -6.12 10.19 -12.60
CA LEU A 30 -5.96 10.15 -11.15
C LEU A 30 -4.70 10.92 -10.72
N LEU A 31 -3.57 10.67 -11.39
CA LEU A 31 -2.31 11.36 -11.10
C LEU A 31 -2.39 12.87 -11.36
N GLU A 32 -3.06 13.29 -12.43
CA GLU A 32 -3.33 14.71 -12.70
C GLU A 32 -4.16 15.35 -11.58
N TRP A 33 -5.24 14.66 -11.15
CA TRP A 33 -6.03 15.12 -10.01
C TRP A 33 -5.20 15.23 -8.74
N ALA A 34 -4.33 14.25 -8.46
CA ALA A 34 -3.44 14.29 -7.30
C ALA A 34 -2.45 15.44 -7.36
N ALA A 35 -1.91 15.74 -8.55
CA ALA A 35 -1.02 16.86 -8.79
C ALA A 35 -1.70 18.21 -8.55
N ASN A 36 -2.98 18.33 -8.91
CA ASN A 36 -3.80 19.53 -8.68
C ASN A 36 -4.28 19.68 -7.22
N ASN A 37 -4.19 18.62 -6.41
CA ASN A 37 -4.69 18.60 -5.03
C ASN A 37 -3.57 18.38 -3.98
N LYS A 38 -2.35 18.85 -4.26
CA LYS A 38 -1.19 18.65 -3.36
C LYS A 38 -1.38 19.30 -1.97
N PRO A 39 -0.83 18.68 -0.90
CA PRO A 39 -0.22 17.35 -0.86
C PRO A 39 -1.27 16.22 -0.67
N LYS A 40 -2.54 16.57 -0.44
CA LYS A 40 -3.59 15.62 -0.02
C LYS A 40 -3.96 14.62 -1.10
N GLY A 41 -4.00 15.03 -2.37
CA GLY A 41 -4.43 14.20 -3.48
C GLY A 41 -3.60 12.91 -3.61
N ALA A 42 -2.27 13.02 -3.63
CA ALA A 42 -1.38 11.86 -3.69
C ALA A 42 -1.56 10.91 -2.51
N ARG A 43 -1.80 11.44 -1.31
CA ARG A 43 -2.01 10.64 -0.09
C ARG A 43 -3.34 9.89 -0.10
N ILE A 44 -4.39 10.52 -0.63
CA ILE A 44 -5.70 9.89 -0.80
C ILE A 44 -5.59 8.76 -1.82
N LEU A 45 -4.94 9.00 -2.96
CA LEU A 45 -4.70 7.94 -3.95
C LEU A 45 -3.86 6.80 -3.38
N ALA A 46 -2.84 7.12 -2.58
CA ALA A 46 -2.01 6.11 -1.92
C ALA A 46 -2.81 5.21 -0.97
N ALA A 47 -3.85 5.73 -0.32
CA ALA A 47 -4.69 4.96 0.60
C ALA A 47 -5.60 3.94 -0.11
N ILE A 48 -5.91 4.17 -1.40
CA ILE A 48 -6.76 3.29 -2.22
C ILE A 48 -5.95 2.43 -3.19
N ALA A 49 -4.72 2.83 -3.52
CA ALA A 49 -3.84 2.08 -4.40
C ALA A 49 -3.38 0.80 -3.70
N GLN A 50 -3.78 -0.36 -4.25
CA GLN A 50 -3.41 -1.65 -3.69
C GLN A 50 -1.96 -2.01 -4.05
N SER A 51 -1.18 -2.44 -3.05
CA SER A 51 0.13 -3.10 -3.26
C SER A 51 0.10 -4.56 -2.76
N ASN A 52 -0.98 -5.29 -3.00
CA ASN A 52 -1.13 -6.68 -2.55
C ASN A 52 -0.77 -7.70 -3.64
N THR A 53 -0.15 -7.26 -4.73
CA THR A 53 0.20 -8.09 -5.89
C THR A 53 1.62 -7.80 -6.37
N SER A 54 2.20 -8.78 -7.06
CA SER A 54 3.39 -8.62 -7.88
C SER A 54 3.06 -9.12 -9.30
N PRO A 55 3.31 -8.34 -10.37
CA PRO A 55 3.94 -7.02 -10.36
C PRO A 55 3.07 -5.94 -9.69
N LEU A 56 3.70 -4.85 -9.27
CA LEU A 56 3.01 -3.76 -8.57
C LEU A 56 1.97 -3.09 -9.51
N PRO A 57 0.73 -2.84 -9.05
CA PRO A 57 -0.28 -2.18 -9.87
C PRO A 57 0.16 -0.79 -10.36
N GLN A 58 -0.24 -0.43 -11.57
CA GLN A 58 0.26 0.77 -12.27
C GLN A 58 0.09 2.05 -11.44
N LEU A 59 -1.06 2.25 -10.79
CA LEU A 59 -1.30 3.42 -9.93
C LEU A 59 -0.35 3.47 -8.73
N ALA A 60 -0.21 2.36 -8.00
CA ALA A 60 0.72 2.26 -6.87
C ALA A 60 2.17 2.52 -7.31
N ARG A 61 2.56 1.92 -8.44
CA ARG A 61 3.88 2.12 -9.05
C ARG A 61 4.14 3.59 -9.37
N GLN A 62 3.21 4.27 -10.04
CA GLN A 62 3.37 5.68 -10.38
C GLN A 62 3.39 6.60 -9.15
N LEU A 63 2.60 6.28 -8.11
CA LEU A 63 2.62 7.05 -6.88
C LEU A 63 3.97 6.98 -6.16
N ILE A 64 4.61 5.80 -6.13
CA ILE A 64 5.94 5.66 -5.53
C ILE A 64 6.98 6.41 -6.37
N ILE A 65 6.93 6.30 -7.70
CA ILE A 65 7.88 6.99 -8.59
C ILE A 65 7.78 8.51 -8.42
N GLN A 66 6.56 9.07 -8.40
CA GLN A 66 6.35 10.51 -8.40
C GLN A 66 6.36 11.15 -7.01
N TYR A 67 5.98 10.39 -5.97
CA TYR A 67 5.76 10.90 -4.62
C TYR A 67 6.44 10.07 -3.53
N GLY A 68 7.43 9.23 -3.89
CA GLY A 68 8.15 8.35 -2.96
C GLY A 68 8.88 9.09 -1.83
N ASP A 69 9.21 10.38 -2.02
CA ASP A 69 9.77 11.20 -0.95
C ASP A 69 8.73 11.56 0.13
N ASP A 70 7.44 11.54 -0.17
CA ASP A 70 6.38 11.71 0.83
C ASP A 70 6.22 10.40 1.62
N LYS A 71 6.68 10.43 2.87
CA LYS A 71 6.55 9.30 3.80
C LYS A 71 5.12 8.77 3.91
N GLN A 72 4.10 9.64 3.90
CA GLN A 72 2.71 9.19 4.00
C GLN A 72 2.30 8.39 2.77
N VAL A 73 2.72 8.81 1.56
CA VAL A 73 2.45 8.03 0.35
C VAL A 73 3.09 6.64 0.45
N ARG A 74 4.37 6.57 0.82
CA ARG A 74 5.07 5.28 0.99
C ARG A 74 4.44 4.35 2.03
N ASP A 75 3.93 4.91 3.12
CA ASP A 75 3.29 4.13 4.17
C ASP A 75 1.91 3.62 3.73
N TRP A 76 1.12 4.47 3.08
CA TRP A 76 -0.23 4.13 2.62
C TRP A 76 -0.24 3.10 1.50
N VAL A 77 0.63 3.24 0.48
CA VAL A 77 0.68 2.27 -0.63
C VAL A 77 0.94 0.86 -0.11
N THR A 78 1.81 0.70 0.91
CA THR A 78 2.10 -0.63 1.49
C THR A 78 1.04 -1.21 2.40
N ARG A 79 0.03 -0.44 2.78
CA ARG A 79 -1.05 -0.98 3.60
C ARG A 79 -1.97 -1.79 2.68
N PRO A 80 -2.43 -2.97 3.11
CA PRO A 80 -3.60 -3.57 2.49
C PRO A 80 -4.70 -2.52 2.47
N ALA A 81 -5.32 -2.28 1.30
CA ALA A 81 -6.41 -1.33 1.19
C ALA A 81 -7.46 -1.64 2.26
N ALA A 82 -7.90 -0.61 2.98
CA ALA A 82 -8.68 -0.66 4.21
C ALA A 82 -9.71 -1.80 4.21
N GLY A 83 -9.27 -2.92 4.76
CA GLY A 83 -9.95 -4.19 4.63
C GLY A 83 -9.09 -5.17 5.38
N PHE A 84 -9.30 -5.24 6.69
CA PHE A 84 -8.85 -6.37 7.48
C PHE A 84 -9.32 -7.63 6.77
N THR A 85 -8.47 -8.25 5.96
CA THR A 85 -8.59 -9.66 5.69
C THR A 85 -8.43 -10.27 7.07
N ILE A 86 -9.56 -10.68 7.67
CA ILE A 86 -9.57 -11.46 8.91
C ILE A 86 -8.81 -12.74 8.57
N TYR A 87 -7.50 -12.70 8.76
CA TYR A 87 -6.66 -13.84 8.47
C TYR A 87 -6.78 -14.78 9.67
N GLY A 88 -7.49 -15.90 9.45
CA GLY A 88 -7.68 -16.94 10.47
C GLY A 88 -6.48 -17.87 10.65
N GLY A 89 -5.28 -17.46 10.21
CA GLY A 89 -4.04 -18.25 10.32
C GLY A 89 -2.96 -17.53 11.13
N ARG A 90 -1.76 -18.13 11.21
CA ARG A 90 -0.65 -17.57 11.97
C ARG A 90 -0.17 -16.24 11.40
N TYR A 91 0.22 -15.32 12.26
CA TYR A 91 0.72 -14.02 11.82
C TYR A 91 1.99 -14.14 10.97
N SER A 92 2.86 -15.13 11.24
CA SER A 92 4.04 -15.41 10.42
C SER A 92 3.69 -15.80 8.98
N ASP A 93 2.59 -16.52 8.73
CA ASP A 93 2.15 -16.86 7.37
C ASP A 93 1.69 -15.64 6.59
N GLN A 94 1.05 -14.68 7.26
CA GLN A 94 0.69 -13.41 6.63
C GLN A 94 1.94 -12.63 6.24
N LEU A 95 2.89 -12.47 7.16
CA LEU A 95 4.14 -11.78 6.89
C LEU A 95 4.96 -12.46 5.80
N LYS A 96 4.95 -13.79 5.72
CA LYS A 96 5.58 -14.54 4.64
C LYS A 96 5.00 -14.18 3.28
N ARG A 97 3.67 -14.12 3.16
CA ARG A 97 3.02 -13.69 1.90
C ARG A 97 3.36 -12.25 1.53
N GLU A 98 3.32 -11.34 2.50
CA GLU A 98 3.69 -9.93 2.27
C GLU A 98 5.16 -9.81 1.83
N LEU A 99 6.06 -10.60 2.42
CA LEU A 99 7.46 -10.69 2.02
C LEU A 99 7.63 -11.24 0.59
N ASP A 100 6.93 -12.32 0.25
CA ASP A 100 7.01 -12.91 -1.09
C ASP A 100 6.50 -11.94 -2.17
N ILE A 101 5.42 -11.20 -1.89
CA ILE A 101 4.94 -10.12 -2.76
C ILE A 101 6.00 -9.02 -2.89
N ALA A 102 6.57 -8.56 -1.77
CA ALA A 102 7.55 -7.48 -1.76
C ALA A 102 8.84 -7.83 -2.51
N ARG A 103 9.28 -9.10 -2.43
CA ARG A 103 10.41 -9.61 -3.22
C ARG A 103 10.13 -9.56 -4.71
N GLY A 104 8.89 -9.82 -5.12
CA GLY A 104 8.49 -9.67 -6.52
C GLY A 104 8.64 -8.24 -7.04
N TRP A 105 8.52 -7.22 -6.19
CA TRP A 105 8.73 -5.82 -6.61
C TRP A 105 10.20 -5.48 -6.89
N LEU A 106 11.16 -6.29 -6.42
CA LEU A 106 12.58 -6.11 -6.75
C LEU A 106 12.85 -6.37 -8.24
N GLU A 107 11.95 -7.06 -8.93
CA GLU A 107 12.03 -7.32 -10.37
C GLU A 107 11.57 -6.13 -11.23
N ASP A 108 11.08 -5.05 -10.63
CA ASP A 108 10.70 -3.83 -11.36
C ASP A 108 11.93 -3.16 -11.99
N ASN A 109 11.77 -2.59 -13.19
CA ASN A 109 12.84 -1.91 -13.92
C ASN A 109 13.14 -0.50 -13.40
N ASP A 110 12.26 0.10 -12.60
CA ASP A 110 12.44 1.45 -12.08
C ASP A 110 13.25 1.46 -10.77
N PRO A 111 14.40 2.18 -10.73
CA PRO A 111 15.25 2.22 -9.54
C PRO A 111 14.56 2.75 -8.28
N ALA A 112 13.56 3.64 -8.42
CA ALA A 112 12.81 4.15 -7.28
C ALA A 112 11.94 3.04 -6.66
N ILE A 113 11.37 2.17 -7.49
CA ILE A 113 10.60 1.00 -7.05
C ILE A 113 11.54 -0.01 -6.40
N GLN A 114 12.68 -0.32 -7.01
CA GLN A 114 13.65 -1.26 -6.45
C GLN A 114 14.12 -0.83 -5.06
N LYS A 115 14.55 0.42 -4.91
CA LYS A 115 14.98 0.98 -3.63
C LYS A 115 13.87 0.92 -2.57
N TRP A 116 12.65 1.28 -2.96
CA TRP A 116 11.50 1.19 -2.05
C TRP A 116 11.19 -0.27 -1.68
N ALA A 117 11.29 -1.20 -2.63
CA ALA A 117 11.06 -2.62 -2.39
C ALA A 117 12.12 -3.21 -1.45
N GLU A 118 13.40 -2.83 -1.57
CA GLU A 118 14.46 -3.21 -0.64
C GLU A 118 14.12 -2.81 0.80
N ASP A 119 13.69 -1.56 1.02
CA ASP A 119 13.26 -1.07 2.34
C ASP A 119 12.12 -1.93 2.90
N LYS A 120 11.15 -2.33 2.06
CA LYS A 120 9.99 -3.13 2.48
C LYS A 120 10.35 -4.59 2.73
N VAL A 121 11.17 -5.20 1.88
CA VAL A 121 11.68 -6.57 2.07
C VAL A 121 12.41 -6.67 3.40
N SER A 122 13.34 -5.75 3.68
CA SER A 122 14.06 -5.70 4.95
C SER A 122 13.10 -5.61 6.15
N GLY A 123 12.11 -4.71 6.09
CA GLY A 123 11.12 -4.55 7.14
C GLY A 123 10.15 -5.73 7.30
N PHE A 124 9.79 -6.44 6.22
CA PHE A 124 8.98 -7.66 6.29
C PHE A 124 9.79 -8.85 6.81
N GLU A 125 11.05 -9.02 6.40
CA GLU A 125 11.94 -10.08 6.89
C GLU A 125 12.16 -9.99 8.41
N GLU A 126 12.43 -8.80 8.92
CA GLU A 126 12.63 -8.59 10.36
C GLU A 126 11.37 -9.02 11.14
N ARG A 127 10.19 -8.59 10.69
CA ARG A 127 8.92 -8.93 11.33
C ARG A 127 8.59 -10.41 11.21
N TYR A 128 8.84 -11.01 10.04
CA TYR A 128 8.60 -12.43 9.79
C TYR A 128 9.44 -13.30 10.72
N ASN A 129 10.73 -13.01 10.84
CA ASN A 129 11.63 -13.78 11.70
C ASN A 129 11.22 -13.69 13.17
N LYS A 130 10.80 -12.49 13.64
CA LYS A 130 10.27 -12.30 14.99
C LYS A 130 8.97 -13.08 15.21
N ALA A 131 8.01 -12.99 14.28
CA ALA A 131 6.74 -13.71 14.38
C ALA A 131 6.94 -15.23 14.37
N LYS A 132 7.87 -15.73 13.55
CA LYS A 132 8.19 -17.15 13.48
C LYS A 132 8.77 -17.69 14.81
N GLN A 133 9.66 -16.94 15.44
CA GLN A 133 10.20 -17.32 16.76
C GLN A 133 9.09 -17.44 17.80
N MET A 134 8.16 -16.49 17.84
CA MET A 134 7.02 -16.52 18.77
C MET A 134 6.10 -17.72 18.50
N ASP A 135 5.79 -18.01 17.23
CA ASP A 135 4.96 -19.17 16.86
C ASP A 135 5.61 -20.51 17.25
N ASP A 136 6.94 -20.59 17.22
CA ASP A 136 7.70 -21.79 17.60
C ASP A 136 7.78 -21.96 19.14
N GLU A 137 7.82 -20.84 19.89
CA GLU A 137 7.80 -20.84 21.37
C GLU A 137 6.43 -21.21 21.94
N GLU A 138 5.32 -20.83 21.30
CA GLU A 138 3.95 -21.22 21.72
C GLU A 138 3.64 -22.71 21.56
N LEU A 139 4.48 -23.47 20.84
CA LEU A 139 4.32 -24.90 20.58
C LEU A 139 5.08 -25.81 21.57
N ILE A 140 5.83 -25.24 22.53
CA ILE A 140 6.60 -25.95 23.57
C ILE A 140 5.82 -25.95 24.88
#